data_AF-A0A7V1FWX8-F1
#
_entry.id   AF-A0A7V1FWX8-F1
#
_cell.length_a   1.000
_cell.length_b   1.000
_cell.length_c   1.000
_cell.angle_alpha   90.00
_cell.angle_beta   90.00
_cell.angle_gamma   90.00
#
_symmetry.space_group_name_H-M   'P 1'
#
loop_
_entity.id
_entity.type
_entity.pdbx_description
1 polymer ?
#
loop_
_entity_poly.entity_id
_entity_poly.type
_entity_poly.pdbx_seq_one_letter_code
_entity_poly.pdbx_strand_id
1 'polypeptide(L)' 'MVDNGDTLVMGGIFKTNISKSVNAVPLLSKIPVIGWLFKKEKEIRDTTELLIFITPKIIPVRERAKKY' A
#
# COMPACT_ATOMS: atom_id res chain seq x y z
N MET A 1 25.29 -12.00 6.29
CA MET A 1 26.12 -11.02 7.03
C MET A 1 25.86 -9.69 6.35
N VAL A 2 25.44 -8.65 7.07
CA VAL A 2 25.10 -7.32 6.51
C VAL A 2 26.31 -6.41 6.70
N ASP A 3 26.83 -5.83 5.63
CA ASP A 3 27.98 -4.93 5.68
C ASP A 3 27.59 -3.51 6.11
N ASN A 4 28.55 -2.79 6.69
CA ASN A 4 28.35 -1.45 7.22
C ASN A 4 28.08 -0.45 6.10
N GLY A 5 26.87 0.12 6.05
CA GLY A 5 26.44 1.04 4.99
C GLY A 5 25.56 0.41 3.90
N ASP A 6 25.32 -0.89 3.94
CA ASP A 6 24.36 -1.54 3.03
C ASP A 6 22.91 -1.26 3.46
N THR A 7 22.07 -0.86 2.50
CA THR A 7 20.65 -0.65 2.74
C THR A 7 19.93 -1.99 2.69
N LEU A 8 19.50 -2.50 3.85
CA LEU A 8 18.69 -3.70 3.94
C LEU A 8 17.20 -3.33 3.80
N VAL A 9 16.51 -4.02 2.89
CA VAL A 9 15.04 -4.08 2.91
C VAL A 9 14.64 -5.00 4.04
N MET A 10 14.12 -4.42 5.12
CA MET A 10 13.65 -5.21 6.26
C MET A 10 12.24 -5.77 6.04
N GLY A 11 11.46 -5.10 5.20
CA GLY A 11 10.09 -5.50 4.88
C GLY A 11 9.26 -4.36 4.30
N GLY A 12 8.01 -4.66 4.00
CA GLY A 12 7.04 -3.70 3.50
C GLY A 12 5.62 -3.99 3.99
N ILE A 13 4.75 -3.00 3.90
CA ILE A 13 3.32 -3.14 4.17
C ILE A 13 2.59 -3.11 2.83
N PHE A 14 1.83 -4.17 2.56
CA PHE A 14 0.92 -4.23 1.42
C PHE A 14 -0.50 -4.01 1.89
N LYS A 15 -1.13 -2.93 1.44
CA LYS A 15 -2.53 -2.64 1.78
C LYS A 15 -3.36 -2.56 0.51
N THR A 16 -4.40 -3.37 0.45
CA THR A 16 -5.41 -3.29 -0.61
C THR A 16 -6.72 -2.83 0.00
N ASN A 17 -7.31 -1.79 -0.58
CA ASN A 17 -8.65 -1.33 -0.27
C ASN A 17 -9.55 -1.56 -1.48
N ILE A 18 -10.68 -2.24 -1.27
CA ILE A 18 -11.65 -2.55 -2.31
C ILE A 18 -12.96 -1.86 -1.93
N SER A 19 -13.32 -0.83 -2.70
CA SER A 19 -14.57 -0.10 -2.52
C SER A 19 -15.54 -0.48 -3.63
N LYS A 20 -16.70 -1.04 -3.26
CA LYS A 20 -17.80 -1.35 -4.18
C LYS A 20 -18.94 -0.39 -3.96
N SER A 21 -19.40 0.25 -5.04
CA SER A 21 -20.56 1.13 -5.05
C SER A 21 -21.52 0.67 -6.13
N VAL A 22 -22.79 0.50 -5.76
CA VAL A 22 -23.86 0.11 -6.68
C VAL A 22 -24.89 1.23 -6.69
N ASN A 23 -25.02 1.89 -7.83
CA ASN A 23 -26.07 2.87 -8.06
C ASN A 23 -27.14 2.21 -8.93
N ALA A 24 -28.38 2.18 -8.49
CA ALA A 24 -29.46 1.53 -9.22
C ALA A 24 -30.74 2.35 -9.12
N VAL A 25 -31.52 2.37 -10.20
CA VAL A 25 -32.84 3.01 -10.17
C VAL A 25 -33.81 2.10 -9.38
N PRO A 26 -34.51 2.61 -8.35
CA PRO A 26 -35.51 1.85 -7.62
C PRO A 26 -36.57 1.28 -8.57
N LEU A 27 -37.06 0.06 -8.29
CA LEU A 27 -38.05 -0.68 -9.09
C LEU A 27 -37.51 -1.19 -10.45
N LEU A 28 -36.98 -0.32 -11.30
CA LEU A 28 -36.52 -0.66 -12.67
C LEU A 28 -35.33 -1.62 -12.68
N SER A 29 -34.42 -1.52 -11.69
CA SER A 29 -33.28 -2.42 -11.54
C SER A 29 -33.65 -3.88 -11.24
N LYS A 30 -34.89 -4.15 -10.83
CA LYS A 30 -35.38 -5.51 -10.50
C LYS A 30 -36.11 -6.19 -11.66
N ILE A 31 -36.30 -5.51 -12.79
CA ILE A 31 -37.03 -6.08 -13.93
C ILE A 31 -36.18 -7.19 -14.56
N PRO A 32 -36.71 -8.41 -14.70
CA PRO A 32 -36.01 -9.48 -15.42
C PRO A 32 -35.75 -9.04 -16.87
N VAL A 33 -34.64 -9.51 -17.47
CA VAL A 33 -34.18 -9.15 -18.82
C VAL A 33 -33.50 -7.76 -18.95
N ILE A 34 -34.09 -6.69 -18.40
CA ILE A 34 -33.59 -5.30 -18.63
C ILE A 34 -33.03 -4.59 -17.40
N GLY A 35 -33.16 -5.15 -16.20
CA GLY A 35 -32.72 -4.48 -14.96
C GLY A 35 -31.24 -4.10 -14.92
N TRP A 36 -30.39 -4.73 -15.75
CA TRP A 36 -28.97 -4.43 -15.85
C TRP A 36 -28.67 -3.08 -16.53
N LEU A 37 -29.58 -2.57 -17.40
CA LEU A 37 -29.45 -1.25 -18.01
C LEU A 37 -29.68 -0.10 -17.02
N PHE A 38 -30.35 -0.41 -15.90
CA PHE A 38 -30.73 0.55 -14.85
C PHE A 38 -29.91 0.41 -13.57
N LYS A 39 -28.80 -0.32 -13.63
CA LYS A 39 -27.81 -0.43 -12.55
C LYS A 39 -26.43 -0.05 -13.07
N LYS A 40 -25.65 0.63 -12.23
CA LYS A 40 -24.26 0.98 -12.47
C LYS A 40 -23.45 0.52 -11.27
N GLU A 41 -22.60 -0.46 -11.51
CA GLU A 41 -21.67 -0.98 -10.53
C GLU A 41 -20.32 -0.30 -10.74
N LYS A 42 -19.72 0.22 -9.67
CA LYS A 42 -18.39 0.80 -9.68
C LYS A 42 -17.56 0.10 -8.62
N GLU A 43 -16.46 -0.48 -9.04
CA GLU A 43 -15.45 -1.07 -8.17
C GLU A 43 -14.19 -0.24 -8.27
N ILE A 44 -13.68 0.19 -7.12
CA ILE A 44 -12.42 0.91 -6.98
C ILE A 44 -11.48 0.04 -6.18
N ARG A 45 -10.29 -0.19 -6.73
CA ARG A 45 -9.22 -0.97 -6.10
C ARG A 45 -8.02 -0.06 -5.89
N ASP A 46 -7.77 0.29 -4.63
CA ASP A 46 -6.62 1.09 -4.25
C ASP A 46 -5.59 0.18 -3.60
N THR A 47 -4.40 0.11 -4.22
CA THR A 47 -3.27 -0.67 -3.69
C THR A 47 -2.20 0.30 -3.23
N THR A 48 -1.72 0.11 -2.01
CA THR A 48 -0.65 0.90 -1.42
C THR A 48 0.47 -0.02 -0.96
N GLU A 49 1.66 0.23 -1.47
CA GLU A 49 2.89 -0.47 -1.14
C GLU A 49 3.82 0.46 -0.37
N LEU A 50 4.10 0.14 0.89
CA LEU A 50 5.08 0.85 1.69
C LEU A 50 6.31 -0.03 1.87
N LEU A 51 7.49 0.49 1.53
CA LEU A 51 8.77 -0.19 1.73
C LEU A 51 9.55 0.50 2.85
N ILE A 52 10.11 -0.29 3.77
CA ILE A 52 10.93 0.21 4.88
C ILE A 52 12.37 -0.23 4.66
N PHE A 53 13.26 0.75 4.56
CA PHE A 53 14.70 0.58 4.38
C PHE A 53 15.44 0.98 5.66
N ILE A 54 16.40 0.17 6.10
CA ILE A 54 17.35 0.57 7.13
C ILE A 54 18.77 0.48 6.59
N THR A 55 19.52 1.56 6.81
CA THR A 55 20.95 1.64 6.52
C THR A 55 21.68 1.83 7.86
N PRO A 56 22.33 0.79 8.41
CA PRO A 56 23.09 0.91 9.63
C PRO A 56 24.39 1.70 9.38
N LYS A 57 24.79 2.53 10.35
CA LYS A 57 26.10 3.21 10.37
C LYS A 57 26.85 2.88 11.66
N ILE A 58 27.91 2.10 11.55
CA ILE A 58 28.81 1.77 12.66
C ILE A 58 29.81 2.92 12.80
N ILE A 59 29.84 3.55 13.99
CA ILE A 59 30.80 4.61 14.33
C ILE A 59 31.82 4.04 15.32
N PRO A 60 33.11 3.92 14.95
CA PRO A 60 34.14 3.41 15.86
C PRO A 60 34.40 4.41 16.99
N VAL A 61 34.42 3.92 18.23
CA VAL A 61 34.56 4.74 19.47
C VAL A 61 35.88 5.52 19.51
N ARG A 62 36.93 5.04 18.84
CA ARG A 62 38.29 5.60 18.87
C ARG A 62 38.46 6.93 18.12
N GLU A 63 37.48 7.34 17.29
CA GLU A 63 37.53 8.61 16.56
C GLU A 63 37.02 9.83 17.36
N ARG A 64 36.30 9.61 18.47
CA ARG A 64 35.83 10.72 19.33
C ARG A 64 36.95 11.38 20.15
N ALA A 65 38.06 10.67 20.39
CA ALA A 65 39.18 11.16 21.21
C ALA A 65 40.19 12.03 20.45
N LYS A 66 40.00 12.26 19.13
CA LYS A 66 40.87 13.15 18.32
C LYS A 66 40.17 14.44 17.86
N LYS A 67 38.91 14.64 18.23
CA LYS A 67 38.10 15.80 17.84
C LYS A 67 37.95 16.85 18.96
N TYR A 68 38.65 16.65 20.07
CA TYR A 68 38.87 17.63 21.13
C TYR A 68 40.37 17.71 21.40
#